data_AF-A0A3N5JLR9-F1
#
_entry.id   AF-A0A3N5JLR9-F1
#
_cell.length_a   1.000
_cell.length_b   1.000
_cell.length_c   1.000
_cell.angle_alpha   90.00
_cell.angle_beta   90.00
_cell.angle_gamma   90.00
#
_symmetry.space_group_name_H-M   'P 1'
#
loop_
_entity.id
_entity.type
_entity.pdbx_description
1 polymer ?
#
loop_
_entity_poly.entity_id
_entity_poly.type
_entity_poly.pdbx_seq_one_letter_code
_entity_poly.pdbx_strand_id
1 'polypeptide(L)'
;MCEPRGGNVGIFDGLFNKKEKPRPDFSNVRSGGSSTAPAPGVGGPEAVAPPVMTGRTYVVVSGDSLSRIAKRQYGDAQKWPRIYEANRNVIKDPDLIYPGQELRIPEA
;
A
#
# COMPACT_ATOMS: atom_id res chain seq x y z
N MET A 1 37.44 -47.79 -21.12
CA MET A 1 36.34 -47.29 -21.97
C MET A 1 36.42 -45.78 -21.99
N CYS A 2 36.44 -45.20 -23.20
CA CYS A 2 36.60 -43.77 -23.49
C CYS A 2 35.29 -42.96 -23.29
N GLU A 3 35.45 -41.71 -22.83
CA GLU A 3 34.82 -40.42 -23.26
C GLU A 3 33.27 -40.27 -23.35
N PRO A 4 32.68 -39.04 -23.27
CA PRO A 4 33.24 -37.80 -23.81
C PRO A 4 33.11 -36.50 -23.01
N ARG A 5 33.89 -35.57 -23.54
CA ARG A 5 34.09 -34.16 -23.29
C ARG A 5 32.82 -33.31 -23.40
N GLY A 6 32.83 -32.21 -22.65
CA GLY A 6 32.08 -30.97 -22.92
C GLY A 6 31.97 -30.15 -21.64
N GLY A 7 32.41 -28.90 -21.53
CA GLY A 7 33.16 -28.01 -22.41
C GLY A 7 33.51 -26.80 -21.54
N ASN A 8 34.76 -26.37 -21.56
CA ASN A 8 35.20 -25.15 -20.88
C ASN A 8 35.57 -24.12 -21.95
N VAL A 9 34.71 -23.13 -22.15
CA VAL A 9 34.96 -21.84 -22.81
C VAL A 9 33.95 -20.90 -22.13
N GLY A 10 34.28 -19.77 -21.53
CA GLY A 10 35.46 -18.93 -21.59
C GLY A 10 34.94 -17.52 -21.33
N ILE A 11 35.40 -16.93 -20.23
CA ILE A 11 35.81 -15.52 -20.12
C ILE A 11 35.17 -14.50 -21.09
N PHE A 12 34.24 -13.69 -20.57
CA PHE A 12 34.05 -12.27 -20.92
C PHE A 12 33.53 -11.59 -19.63
N ASP A 13 34.44 -11.02 -18.84
CA ASP A 13 34.78 -9.59 -18.85
C ASP A 13 33.58 -8.70 -18.47
N GLY A 14 33.64 -8.19 -17.23
CA GLY A 14 32.54 -7.47 -16.59
C GLY A 14 32.98 -6.80 -15.29
N LEU A 15 34.03 -5.99 -15.40
CA LEU A 15 34.48 -4.99 -14.43
C LEU A 15 33.30 -4.24 -13.78
N PHE A 16 32.94 -4.51 -12.51
CA PHE A 16 32.28 -3.49 -11.68
C PHE A 16 32.36 -3.77 -10.16
N ASN A 17 33.40 -3.22 -9.54
CA ASN A 17 33.24 -2.31 -8.39
C ASN A 17 32.66 -2.89 -7.07
N LYS A 18 33.58 -3.34 -6.19
CA LYS A 18 33.75 -2.82 -4.81
C LYS A 18 32.70 -3.19 -3.73
N LYS A 19 33.24 -3.63 -2.59
CA LYS A 19 32.69 -3.67 -1.21
C LYS A 19 32.06 -4.99 -0.75
N GLU A 20 32.96 -5.85 -0.30
CA GLU A 20 32.77 -6.80 0.80
C GLU A 20 31.90 -6.18 1.91
N LYS A 21 30.67 -6.69 2.08
CA LYS A 21 29.81 -6.30 3.20
C LYS A 21 30.14 -7.20 4.39
N PRO A 22 30.51 -6.65 5.56
CA PRO A 22 30.77 -7.45 6.75
C PRO A 22 29.50 -8.19 7.15
N ARG A 23 29.62 -9.51 7.37
CA ARG A 23 28.55 -10.34 7.91
C ARG A 23 28.21 -9.83 9.32
N PRO A 24 26.94 -9.55 9.62
CA PRO A 24 26.56 -9.14 10.97
C PRO A 24 26.74 -10.30 11.96
N ASP A 25 27.63 -10.14 12.94
CA ASP A 25 27.78 -11.06 14.07
C ASP A 25 26.96 -10.54 15.27
N PHE A 26 25.74 -11.05 15.41
CA PHE A 26 24.82 -10.67 16.49
C PHE A 26 24.91 -11.62 17.69
N SER A 27 26.06 -12.26 17.92
CA SER A 27 26.22 -13.30 18.96
C SER A 27 26.25 -12.76 20.40
N ASN A 28 25.86 -11.50 20.63
CA ASN A 28 25.90 -10.88 21.96
C ASN A 28 24.69 -9.98 22.29
N VAL A 29 23.52 -10.28 21.73
CA VAL A 29 22.26 -9.63 22.14
C VAL A 29 21.73 -10.29 23.43
N ARG A 30 21.98 -9.64 24.57
CA ARG A 30 21.41 -10.03 25.87
C ARG A 30 20.01 -9.44 25.99
N SER A 31 18.98 -10.21 25.61
CA SER A 31 17.57 -9.87 25.86
C SER A 31 17.26 -9.97 27.36
N GLY A 32 17.55 -8.92 28.11
CA GLY A 32 16.98 -8.67 29.43
C GLY A 32 15.81 -7.70 29.30
N GLY A 33 14.63 -8.23 29.00
CA GLY A 33 13.40 -7.46 28.90
C GLY A 33 12.25 -8.25 29.49
N SER A 34 12.14 -8.23 30.82
CA SER A 34 10.93 -8.66 31.53
C SER A 34 9.83 -7.65 31.19
N SER A 35 8.99 -7.98 30.21
CA SER A 35 7.79 -7.21 29.92
C SER A 35 6.59 -7.93 30.53
N THR A 36 6.38 -7.65 31.81
CA THR A 36 5.09 -7.88 32.44
C THR A 36 4.22 -6.67 32.11
N ALA A 37 3.38 -6.79 31.08
CA ALA A 37 2.28 -5.87 30.85
C ALA A 37 0.98 -6.54 31.35
N PRO A 38 0.25 -5.94 32.31
CA PRO A 38 -1.06 -6.42 32.71
C PRO A 38 -2.03 -6.31 31.53
N ALA A 39 -2.78 -7.37 31.26
CA ALA A 39 -3.84 -7.40 30.25
C ALA A 39 -4.83 -6.24 30.49
N PRO A 40 -5.14 -5.41 29.48
CA PRO A 40 -6.26 -4.50 29.57
C PRO A 40 -7.56 -5.31 29.53
N GLY A 41 -8.46 -4.96 30.45
CA GLY A 41 -9.70 -5.67 30.70
C GLY A 41 -10.60 -5.82 29.48
N VAL A 42 -11.28 -6.96 29.45
CA VAL A 42 -12.44 -7.25 28.63
C VAL A 42 -13.59 -6.39 29.17
N GLY A 43 -13.76 -5.21 28.60
CA GLY A 43 -14.92 -4.35 28.81
C GLY A 43 -15.43 -3.92 27.44
N GLY A 44 -16.61 -4.42 27.06
CA GLY A 44 -17.28 -4.01 25.82
C GLY A 44 -17.46 -2.49 25.74
N PRO A 45 -17.74 -1.99 24.54
CA PRO A 45 -19.15 -2.02 24.18
C PRO A 45 -19.41 -2.84 22.92
N GLU A 46 -20.44 -3.67 23.03
CA GLU A 46 -21.36 -4.01 21.96
C GLU A 46 -21.46 -2.85 20.97
N ALA A 47 -20.77 -2.99 19.84
CA ALA A 47 -20.78 -2.01 18.77
C ALA A 47 -22.13 -2.11 18.07
N VAL A 48 -23.13 -1.42 18.62
CA VAL A 48 -24.33 -1.05 17.89
C VAL A 48 -23.91 0.01 16.87
N ALA A 49 -23.34 -0.43 15.74
CA ALA A 49 -23.03 0.47 14.63
C ALA A 49 -24.35 0.84 13.91
N PRO A 50 -24.69 2.14 13.79
CA PRO A 50 -25.85 2.62 13.03
C PRO A 50 -25.74 2.20 11.55
N PRO A 51 -26.85 2.21 10.77
CA PRO A 51 -26.90 1.61 9.43
C PRO A 51 -25.69 2.00 8.62
N VAL A 52 -24.92 0.99 8.20
CA VAL A 52 -23.77 1.15 7.34
C VAL A 52 -24.23 1.90 6.10
N MET A 53 -23.96 3.20 6.07
CA MET A 53 -24.00 3.94 4.83
C MET A 53 -22.98 3.23 3.96
N THR A 54 -23.44 2.47 2.97
CA THR A 54 -22.62 1.68 2.04
C THR A 54 -21.80 2.59 1.12
N GLY A 55 -21.23 3.69 1.61
CA GLY A 55 -20.31 4.53 0.86
C GLY A 55 -19.04 3.75 0.60
N ARG A 56 -18.70 3.56 -0.68
CA ARG A 56 -17.44 2.93 -1.07
C ARG A 56 -16.33 3.95 -0.85
N THR A 57 -15.29 3.60 -0.10
CA THR A 57 -14.11 4.47 0.01
C THR A 57 -13.11 4.08 -1.08
N TYR A 58 -12.60 5.07 -1.82
CA TYR A 58 -11.58 4.87 -2.85
C TYR A 58 -10.30 5.62 -2.48
N VAL A 59 -9.17 4.93 -2.49
CA VAL A 59 -7.85 5.55 -2.35
C VAL A 59 -7.38 5.97 -3.74
N VAL A 60 -7.14 7.26 -3.93
CA VAL A 60 -6.61 7.81 -5.19
C VAL A 60 -5.23 7.21 -5.46
N VAL A 61 -5.00 6.73 -6.68
CA VAL A 61 -3.69 6.25 -7.13
C VAL A 61 -3.06 7.27 -8.07
N SER A 62 -1.73 7.32 -8.15
CA SER A 62 -1.02 8.27 -9.01
C SER A 62 -1.47 8.13 -10.46
N GLY A 63 -1.94 9.21 -11.06
CA GLY A 63 -2.45 9.25 -12.44
C GLY A 63 -3.96 8.98 -12.58
N ASP A 64 -4.69 8.79 -11.47
CA ASP A 64 -6.15 8.88 -11.47
C ASP A 64 -6.65 10.33 -11.44
N SER A 65 -7.87 10.52 -11.93
CA SER A 65 -8.59 11.80 -11.92
C SER A 65 -10.01 11.54 -11.45
N LEU A 66 -10.72 12.54 -10.91
CA LEU A 66 -12.09 12.35 -10.41
C LEU A 66 -13.02 11.71 -11.45
N SER A 67 -12.89 12.08 -12.73
CA SER A 67 -13.64 11.51 -13.84
C SER A 67 -13.29 10.04 -14.11
N ARG A 68 -12.02 9.64 -13.97
CA ARG A 68 -11.59 8.22 -14.10
C ARG A 68 -12.12 7.39 -12.94
N ILE A 69 -12.06 7.92 -11.73
CA ILE A 69 -12.59 7.27 -10.52
C ILE A 69 -14.10 7.13 -10.66
N ALA A 70 -14.81 8.18 -11.06
CA ALA A 70 -16.25 8.14 -11.30
C ALA A 70 -16.62 7.12 -12.37
N LYS A 71 -15.88 7.05 -13.48
CA LYS A 71 -16.09 6.03 -14.51
C LYS A 71 -15.84 4.61 -13.98
N ARG A 72 -14.86 4.40 -13.12
CA ARG A 72 -14.58 3.10 -12.49
C ARG A 72 -15.64 2.69 -11.47
N GLN A 73 -16.13 3.64 -10.67
CA GLN A 73 -17.04 3.35 -9.55
C GLN A 73 -18.51 3.37 -9.97
N TYR A 74 -18.91 4.32 -10.82
CA TYR A 74 -20.29 4.49 -11.28
C TYR A 74 -20.52 4.05 -12.73
N GLY A 75 -19.48 3.77 -13.51
CA GLY A 75 -19.57 3.58 -14.97
C GLY A 75 -19.59 4.90 -15.77
N ASP A 76 -19.86 6.03 -15.12
CA ASP A 76 -20.00 7.33 -15.76
C ASP A 76 -18.95 8.33 -15.28
N ALA A 77 -18.12 8.80 -16.21
CA ALA A 77 -17.16 9.86 -15.91
C ALA A 77 -17.86 11.16 -15.47
N GLN A 78 -19.07 11.45 -15.97
CA GLN A 78 -19.84 12.66 -15.68
C GLN A 78 -20.37 12.73 -14.23
N LYS A 79 -20.29 11.63 -13.46
CA LYS A 79 -20.68 11.60 -12.04
C LYS A 79 -19.55 12.05 -11.09
N TRP A 80 -18.42 12.50 -11.63
CA TRP A 80 -17.32 13.08 -10.86
C TRP A 80 -17.74 14.23 -9.90
N PRO A 81 -18.70 15.12 -10.24
CA PRO A 81 -19.09 16.20 -9.33
C PRO A 81 -19.68 15.66 -8.04
N ARG A 82 -20.38 14.52 -8.07
CA ARG A 82 -20.95 13.89 -6.87
C ARG A 82 -19.88 13.45 -5.88
N ILE A 83 -18.76 12.92 -6.39
CA ILE A 83 -17.59 12.57 -5.58
C ILE A 83 -17.01 13.84 -4.97
N TYR A 84 -16.85 14.89 -5.77
CA TYR A 84 -16.34 16.16 -5.29
C TYR A 84 -17.25 16.76 -4.20
N GLU A 85 -18.55 16.81 -4.42
CA GLU A 85 -19.55 17.33 -3.48
C GLU A 85 -19.53 16.60 -2.14
N ALA A 86 -19.40 15.27 -2.17
CA ALA A 86 -19.29 14.43 -0.97
C ALA A 86 -17.96 14.60 -0.22
N ASN A 87 -16.91 15.10 -0.87
CA ASN A 87 -15.57 15.23 -0.31
C ASN A 87 -15.04 16.67 -0.35
N ARG A 88 -15.89 17.70 -0.39
CA ARG A 88 -15.46 19.11 -0.40
C ARG A 88 -14.64 19.51 0.84
N ASN A 89 -14.71 18.72 1.90
CA ASN A 89 -13.87 18.85 3.09
C ASN A 89 -12.42 18.38 2.86
N VAL A 90 -12.20 17.47 1.90
CA VAL A 90 -10.88 16.87 1.58
C VAL A 90 -10.32 17.46 0.29
N ILE A 91 -11.15 17.60 -0.75
CA ILE A 91 -10.78 18.12 -2.06
C ILE A 91 -11.15 19.59 -2.12
N LYS A 92 -10.14 20.45 -2.26
CA LYS A 92 -10.33 21.89 -2.47
C LYS A 92 -10.57 22.23 -3.94
N ASP A 93 -9.94 21.49 -4.83
CA ASP A 93 -9.94 21.72 -6.27
C ASP A 93 -10.24 20.39 -6.98
N PRO A 94 -11.27 20.32 -7.83
CA PRO A 94 -11.68 19.07 -8.48
C PRO A 94 -10.63 18.51 -9.45
N ASP A 95 -9.80 19.37 -10.04
CA ASP A 95 -8.70 18.99 -10.93
C ASP A 95 -7.40 18.65 -10.19
N LEU A 96 -7.29 18.99 -8.90
CA LEU A 96 -6.11 18.72 -8.06
C LEU A 96 -6.47 17.69 -6.98
N ILE A 97 -6.38 16.41 -7.37
CA ILE A 97 -6.39 15.29 -6.44
C ILE A 97 -4.99 14.68 -6.34
N TYR A 98 -4.65 14.24 -5.14
CA TYR A 98 -3.34 13.65 -4.83
C TYR A 98 -3.48 12.15 -4.59
N PRO A 99 -2.50 11.35 -5.03
CA PRO A 99 -2.44 9.93 -4.69
C PRO A 99 -2.33 9.74 -3.18
N GLY A 100 -3.00 8.71 -2.66
CA GLY A 100 -3.10 8.41 -1.23
C GLY A 100 -4.25 9.12 -0.52
N GLN A 101 -5.02 9.97 -1.20
CA GLN A 101 -6.25 10.54 -0.62
C GLN A 101 -7.37 9.50 -0.58
N GLU A 102 -8.00 9.35 0.58
CA GLU A 102 -9.24 8.57 0.73
C GLU A 102 -10.44 9.43 0.37
N LEU A 103 -11.14 9.04 -0.70
CA LEU A 103 -12.35 9.70 -1.16
C LEU A 103 -13.57 8.82 -0.87
N ARG A 104 -14.58 9.43 -0.25
CA ARG A 104 -15.88 8.80 -0.02
C ARG A 104 -16.71 8.85 -1.30
N ILE A 105 -17.01 7.70 -1.87
CA ILE A 105 -17.86 7.58 -3.06
C ILE A 105 -19.30 7.33 -2.56
N PRO A 106 -20.22 8.31 -2.66
CA PRO A 106 -21.62 8.08 -2.29
C PRO A 106 -22.27 7.09 -3.25
N GLU A 107 -23.02 6.09 -2.78
CA GLU A 107 -23.83 5.27 -3.69
C GLU A 107 -25.00 6.11 -4.23
N ALA A 108 -25.33 5.89 -5.50
CA ALA A 108 -26.17 6.79 -6.30
C ALA A 108 -27.65 6.79 -5.91
#